data_AF-A0A950F3X5-F1
#
_entry.id   AF-A0A950F3X5-F1
#
_cell.length_a   1.000
_cell.length_b   1.000
_cell.length_c   1.000
_cell.angle_alpha   90.00
_cell.angle_beta   90.00
_cell.angle_gamma   90.00
#
_symmetry.space_group_name_H-M   'P 1'
#
loop_
_entity.id
_entity.type
_entity.pdbx_description
1 polymer ?
#
loop_
_entity_poly.entity_id
_entity_poly.type
_entity_poly.pdbx_seq_one_letter_code
_entity_poly.pdbx_strand_id
1 'polypeptide(L)'
;CPYTGDAIATVPALNLDVTIVHAQRADRDGNTQIWGLYGVQKEAAFAAKHVIVVVEEIVEEQVVRADPNRTLIPGIIVDAVVCEPWGAHPSYAQGYYDRDNDFYVEWEDISRDEAALKRWLDAFVYGVADRAGYMHELGPERRQRLAAKPQISAGVNYGF
;
A
#
# COMPACT_ATOMS: atom_id res chain seq x y z
N CYS A 1 -10.52 5.70 36.26
CA CYS A 1 -9.21 5.11 36.52
C CYS A 1 -9.31 4.33 37.82
N PRO A 2 -9.15 3.00 37.81
CA PRO A 2 -9.29 2.19 39.02
C PRO A 2 -8.22 2.44 40.09
N TYR A 3 -7.12 3.10 39.75
CA TYR A 3 -6.01 3.38 40.67
C TYR A 3 -6.00 4.83 41.21
N THR A 4 -6.53 5.78 40.45
CA THR A 4 -6.50 7.21 40.81
C THR A 4 -7.89 7.80 41.08
N GLY A 5 -8.97 7.12 40.68
CA GLY A 5 -10.34 7.64 40.77
C GLY A 5 -10.75 8.55 39.61
N ASP A 6 -9.83 8.97 38.75
CA ASP A 6 -10.12 9.94 37.68
C ASP A 6 -11.07 9.39 36.61
N ALA A 7 -11.97 10.22 36.09
CA ALA A 7 -12.75 9.88 34.91
C ALA A 7 -11.87 10.01 33.64
N ILE A 8 -11.76 8.94 32.85
CA ILE A 8 -10.94 8.90 31.62
C ILE A 8 -11.83 8.43 30.46
N ALA A 9 -11.75 9.13 29.33
CA ALA A 9 -12.41 8.69 28.10
C ALA A 9 -11.76 7.41 27.56
N THR A 10 -12.58 6.44 27.17
CA THR A 10 -12.11 5.16 26.60
C THR A 10 -12.65 4.98 25.20
N VAL A 11 -11.85 4.36 24.32
CA VAL A 11 -12.24 4.02 22.95
C VAL A 11 -12.25 2.49 22.83
N PRO A 12 -13.31 1.89 22.26
CA PRO A 12 -13.35 0.45 22.04
C PRO A 12 -12.30 0.01 21.01
N ALA A 13 -11.87 -1.25 21.10
CA ALA A 13 -11.00 -1.85 20.09
C ALA A 13 -11.70 -1.89 18.72
N LEU A 14 -10.97 -1.53 17.68
CA LEU A 14 -11.42 -1.68 16.29
C LEU A 14 -11.05 -3.09 15.82
N ASN A 15 -12.05 -3.96 15.67
CA ASN A 15 -11.86 -5.33 15.17
C ASN A 15 -12.35 -5.38 13.73
N LEU A 16 -11.44 -5.49 12.78
CA LEU A 16 -11.75 -5.45 11.35
C LEU A 16 -12.07 -6.86 10.84
N ASP A 17 -13.00 -6.98 9.89
CA ASP A 17 -13.23 -8.26 9.21
C ASP A 17 -12.15 -8.50 8.13
N VAL A 18 -11.84 -7.49 7.34
CA VAL A 18 -10.82 -7.55 6.28
C VAL A 18 -10.03 -6.25 6.28
N THR A 19 -8.71 -6.35 6.06
CA THR A 19 -7.88 -5.21 5.68
C THR A 19 -7.15 -5.49 4.38
N ILE A 20 -6.92 -4.42 3.61
CA ILE A 20 -6.12 -4.44 2.39
C ILE A 20 -5.03 -3.39 2.57
N VAL A 21 -3.78 -3.82 2.48
CA VAL A 21 -2.62 -2.93 2.59
C VAL A 21 -1.77 -3.04 1.34
N HIS A 22 -1.15 -1.93 0.95
CA HIS A 22 -0.23 -1.90 -0.17
C HIS A 22 1.20 -1.69 0.33
N ALA A 23 2.09 -2.62 0.00
CA ALA A 23 3.48 -2.61 0.40
C ALA A 23 4.39 -2.69 -0.81
N GLN A 24 5.69 -2.56 -0.58
CA GLN A 24 6.66 -2.67 -1.65
C GLN A 24 6.85 -4.11 -2.10
N ARG A 25 7.11 -5.04 -1.17
CA ARG A 25 7.33 -6.43 -1.53
C ARG A 25 6.93 -7.43 -0.47
N ALA A 26 6.63 -8.63 -0.89
CA ALA A 26 6.44 -9.78 -0.02
C ALA A 26 7.03 -11.04 -0.66
N ASP A 27 7.27 -12.08 0.13
CA ASP A 27 7.40 -13.42 -0.43
C ASP A 27 6.02 -14.07 -0.65
N ARG A 28 6.03 -15.28 -1.22
CA ARG A 28 4.79 -16.04 -1.51
C ARG A 28 4.04 -16.47 -0.26
N ASP A 29 4.71 -16.53 0.89
CA ASP A 29 4.12 -16.89 2.18
C ASP A 29 3.52 -15.66 2.89
N GLY A 30 3.64 -14.48 2.30
CA GLY A 30 3.06 -13.24 2.81
C GLY A 30 3.94 -12.48 3.80
N ASN A 31 5.20 -12.87 3.98
CA ASN A 31 6.13 -12.07 4.79
C ASN A 31 6.40 -10.76 4.05
N THR A 32 5.74 -9.71 4.51
CA THR A 32 5.61 -8.46 3.78
C THR A 32 6.57 -7.44 4.35
N GLN A 33 7.49 -6.98 3.50
CA GLN A 33 8.44 -5.93 3.81
C GLN A 33 7.88 -4.57 3.45
N ILE A 34 7.99 -3.64 4.41
CA ILE A 34 7.51 -2.27 4.27
C ILE A 34 8.63 -1.32 4.67
N TRP A 35 8.84 -0.26 3.90
CA TRP A 35 9.75 0.84 4.25
C TRP A 35 9.15 2.20 3.92
N GLY A 36 9.75 3.23 4.52
CA GLY A 36 9.25 4.60 4.39
C GLY A 36 8.18 4.91 5.42
N LEU A 37 7.15 5.64 5.02
CA LEU A 37 6.04 5.98 5.89
C LEU A 37 5.07 4.81 6.01
N TYR A 38 4.92 4.27 7.23
CA TYR A 38 4.10 3.09 7.48
C TYR A 38 2.60 3.39 7.61
N GLY A 39 2.24 4.60 8.04
CA GLY A 39 0.85 4.92 8.40
C GLY A 39 0.36 3.98 9.51
N VAL A 40 -0.80 3.37 9.31
CA VAL A 40 -1.44 2.42 10.25
C VAL A 40 -1.44 0.98 9.70
N GLN A 41 -0.59 0.67 8.72
CA GLN A 41 -0.65 -0.62 7.99
C GLN A 41 -0.46 -1.81 8.91
N LYS A 42 0.51 -1.74 9.83
CA LYS A 42 0.77 -2.81 10.80
C LYS A 42 -0.43 -2.98 11.73
N GLU A 43 -0.93 -1.88 12.30
CA GLU A 43 -2.07 -1.90 13.21
C GLU A 43 -3.32 -2.47 12.53
N ALA A 44 -3.59 -2.08 11.28
CA ALA A 44 -4.71 -2.58 10.50
C ALA A 44 -4.58 -4.08 10.20
N ALA A 45 -3.38 -4.56 9.83
CA ALA A 45 -3.09 -5.98 9.62
C ALA A 45 -3.35 -6.81 10.88
N PHE A 46 -2.87 -6.38 12.04
CA PHE A 46 -3.07 -7.09 13.30
C PHE A 46 -4.49 -6.96 13.87
N ALA A 47 -5.25 -5.95 13.46
CA ALA A 47 -6.63 -5.73 13.89
C ALA A 47 -7.66 -6.53 13.07
N ALA A 48 -7.27 -7.07 11.90
CA ALA A 48 -8.17 -7.73 10.97
C ALA A 48 -8.21 -9.25 11.15
N LYS A 49 -9.37 -9.85 10.86
CA LYS A 49 -9.51 -11.31 10.75
C LYS A 49 -8.89 -11.85 9.45
N HIS A 50 -8.97 -11.06 8.37
CA HIS A 50 -8.36 -11.38 7.08
C HIS A 50 -7.48 -10.24 6.58
N VAL A 51 -6.29 -10.57 6.08
CA VAL A 51 -5.30 -9.62 5.56
C VAL A 51 -4.96 -9.95 4.11
N ILE A 52 -5.19 -8.97 3.22
CA ILE A 52 -4.74 -9.00 1.83
C ILE A 52 -3.60 -8.00 1.69
N VAL A 53 -2.44 -8.48 1.26
CA VAL A 53 -1.28 -7.63 0.96
C VAL A 53 -1.16 -7.49 -0.57
N VAL A 54 -1.22 -6.25 -1.05
CA VAL A 54 -0.93 -5.90 -2.43
C VAL A 54 0.51 -5.40 -2.49
N VAL A 55 1.31 -5.89 -3.42
CA VAL A 55 2.73 -5.58 -3.51
C VAL A 55 3.17 -5.21 -4.91
N GLU A 56 4.22 -4.38 -4.99
CA GLU A 56 4.87 -4.04 -6.25
C GLU A 56 5.67 -5.21 -6.83
N GLU A 57 6.25 -6.04 -5.96
CA GLU A 57 6.99 -7.24 -6.37
C GLU A 57 6.82 -8.39 -5.38
N ILE A 58 6.83 -9.61 -5.91
CA ILE A 58 7.03 -10.83 -5.11
C ILE A 58 8.50 -11.22 -5.21
N VAL A 59 9.14 -11.45 -4.06
CA VAL A 59 10.55 -11.87 -3.96
C VAL A 59 10.68 -13.28 -3.38
N GLU A 60 11.86 -13.87 -3.54
CA GLU A 60 12.20 -15.13 -2.88
C GLU A 60 12.38 -14.93 -1.37
N GLU A 61 12.06 -15.96 -0.58
CA GLU A 61 12.16 -15.96 0.88
C GLU A 61 13.54 -15.51 1.39
N GLN A 62 14.63 -15.88 0.69
CA GLN A 62 15.99 -15.49 1.09
C GLN A 62 16.19 -13.96 1.08
N VAL A 63 15.50 -13.24 0.20
CA VAL A 63 15.53 -11.77 0.16
C VAL A 63 14.87 -11.19 1.40
N VAL A 64 13.74 -11.78 1.82
CA VAL A 64 13.04 -11.35 3.05
C VAL A 64 13.91 -11.62 4.28
N ARG A 65 14.52 -12.82 4.34
CA ARG A 65 15.38 -13.25 5.45
C ARG A 65 16.70 -12.51 5.55
N ALA A 66 17.18 -11.92 4.46
CA ALA A 66 18.39 -11.10 4.46
C ALA A 66 18.21 -9.75 5.18
N ASP A 67 16.97 -9.25 5.27
CA ASP A 67 16.63 -8.04 6.03
C ASP A 67 15.30 -8.22 6.79
N PRO A 68 15.30 -9.08 7.82
CA PRO A 68 14.06 -9.48 8.49
C PRO A 68 13.40 -8.31 9.22
N ASN A 69 14.15 -7.26 9.58
CA ASN A 69 13.64 -6.09 10.29
C ASN A 69 12.71 -5.22 9.45
N ARG A 70 12.72 -5.35 8.12
CA ARG A 70 11.73 -4.69 7.25
C ARG A 70 10.40 -5.43 7.20
N THR A 71 10.34 -6.66 7.68
CA THR A 71 9.12 -7.48 7.67
C THR A 71 8.19 -7.02 8.78
N LEU A 72 7.22 -6.16 8.45
CA LEU A 72 6.28 -5.61 9.43
C LEU A 72 4.99 -6.42 9.56
N ILE A 73 4.60 -7.13 8.50
CA ILE A 73 3.43 -8.00 8.48
C ILE A 73 3.95 -9.43 8.22
N PRO A 74 3.92 -10.31 9.23
CA PRO A 74 4.37 -11.68 9.07
C PRO A 74 3.38 -12.50 8.25
N GLY A 75 3.87 -13.45 7.45
CA GLY A 75 3.02 -14.27 6.58
C GLY A 75 1.93 -15.06 7.31
N ILE A 76 2.13 -15.37 8.59
CA ILE A 76 1.16 -16.10 9.43
C ILE A 76 -0.20 -15.40 9.59
N ILE A 77 -0.25 -14.07 9.43
CA ILE A 77 -1.51 -13.31 9.49
C ILE A 77 -2.04 -12.92 8.11
N VAL A 78 -1.38 -13.32 7.02
CA VAL A 78 -1.72 -12.97 5.65
C VAL A 78 -2.52 -14.08 4.99
N ASP A 79 -3.70 -13.74 4.46
CA ASP A 79 -4.57 -14.67 3.74
C ASP A 79 -4.32 -14.66 2.23
N ALA A 80 -3.88 -13.53 1.68
CA ALA A 80 -3.60 -13.39 0.25
C ALA A 80 -2.48 -12.39 -0.05
N VAL A 81 -1.60 -12.76 -0.98
CA VAL A 81 -0.58 -11.89 -1.58
C VAL A 81 -0.96 -11.63 -3.03
N VAL A 82 -1.08 -10.35 -3.40
CA VAL A 82 -1.42 -9.90 -4.75
C VAL A 82 -0.27 -9.06 -5.30
N CYS A 83 0.37 -9.52 -6.37
CA CYS A 83 1.36 -8.71 -7.08
C CYS A 83 0.63 -7.81 -8.07
N GLU A 84 0.54 -6.52 -7.77
CA GLU A 84 -0.13 -5.53 -8.63
C GLU A 84 0.70 -4.25 -8.69
N PRO A 85 1.72 -4.19 -9.57
CA PRO A 85 2.58 -3.03 -9.68
C PRO A 85 1.78 -1.75 -9.98
N TRP A 86 2.25 -0.64 -9.44
CA TRP A 86 1.54 0.63 -9.40
C TRP A 86 0.29 0.65 -8.53
N GLY A 87 0.02 -0.42 -7.76
CA GLY A 87 -1.19 -0.64 -6.99
C GLY A 87 -1.66 0.55 -6.13
N ALA A 88 -0.73 1.31 -5.57
CA ALA A 88 -1.02 2.45 -4.70
C ALA A 88 -1.26 3.80 -5.42
N HIS A 89 -1.02 3.92 -6.72
CA HIS A 89 -1.33 5.16 -7.45
C HIS A 89 -2.81 5.55 -7.22
N PRO A 90 -3.13 6.83 -6.91
CA PRO A 90 -2.30 8.04 -7.05
C PRO A 90 -1.32 8.34 -5.90
N SER A 91 -1.30 7.52 -4.85
CA SER A 91 -0.29 7.60 -3.80
C SER A 91 1.07 7.09 -4.31
N TYR A 92 2.11 7.24 -3.48
CA TYR A 92 3.47 6.76 -3.78
C TYR A 92 3.68 5.31 -3.29
N ALA A 93 4.63 4.61 -3.91
CA ALA A 93 5.28 3.44 -3.35
C ALA A 93 6.79 3.68 -3.34
N GLN A 94 7.35 3.97 -2.16
CA GLN A 94 8.70 4.50 -2.05
C GLN A 94 9.74 3.55 -2.68
N GLY A 95 10.51 4.06 -3.64
CA GLY A 95 11.48 3.28 -4.43
C GLY A 95 10.96 2.78 -5.78
N TYR A 96 9.64 2.83 -6.02
CA TYR A 96 9.00 2.41 -7.27
C TYR A 96 8.46 3.61 -8.05
N TYR A 97 7.64 4.45 -7.40
CA TYR A 97 7.10 5.68 -7.99
C TYR A 97 6.70 6.70 -6.93
N ASP A 98 6.69 7.98 -7.34
CA ASP A 98 6.28 9.13 -6.55
C ASP A 98 4.76 9.35 -6.57
N ARG A 99 4.28 10.22 -5.69
CA ARG A 99 2.87 10.58 -5.54
C ARG A 99 2.41 11.44 -6.71
N ASP A 100 1.26 11.12 -7.28
CA ASP A 100 0.65 11.92 -8.34
C ASP A 100 -0.12 13.11 -7.75
N ASN A 101 0.62 14.14 -7.34
CA ASN A 101 0.03 15.36 -6.79
C ASN A 101 -0.91 16.05 -7.77
N ASP A 102 -0.62 16.00 -9.07
CA ASP A 102 -1.47 16.61 -10.09
C ASP A 102 -2.82 15.91 -10.11
N PHE A 103 -2.85 14.57 -10.01
CA PHE A 103 -4.10 13.83 -9.87
C PHE A 103 -4.90 14.24 -8.61
N TYR A 104 -4.23 14.43 -7.47
CA TYR A 104 -4.93 14.87 -6.25
C TYR A 104 -5.56 16.27 -6.41
N VAL A 105 -4.94 17.16 -7.17
CA VAL A 105 -5.51 18.48 -7.50
C VAL A 105 -6.68 18.33 -8.48
N GLU A 106 -6.49 17.55 -9.56
CA GLU A 106 -7.54 17.25 -10.56
C GLU A 106 -8.78 16.59 -9.92
N TRP A 107 -8.59 15.77 -8.89
CA TRP A 107 -9.65 15.02 -8.21
C TRP A 107 -10.71 15.92 -7.58
N GLU A 108 -10.35 17.14 -7.15
CA GLU A 108 -11.32 18.08 -6.57
C GLU A 108 -12.43 18.40 -7.59
N ASP A 109 -12.05 18.78 -8.80
CA ASP A 109 -13.01 19.13 -9.85
C ASP A 109 -13.76 17.89 -10.36
N ILE A 110 -13.06 16.75 -10.52
CA ILE A 110 -13.66 15.49 -10.95
C ILE A 110 -14.75 15.03 -9.96
N SER A 111 -14.46 15.07 -8.66
CA SER A 111 -15.35 14.51 -7.64
C SER A 111 -16.54 15.40 -7.29
N ARG A 112 -16.48 16.71 -7.57
CA ARG A 112 -17.59 17.66 -7.32
C ARG A 112 -18.69 17.61 -8.40
N ASP A 113 -18.35 17.22 -9.63
CA ASP A 113 -19.29 17.12 -10.75
C ASP A 113 -19.64 15.64 -11.01
N GLU A 114 -20.91 15.28 -10.81
CA GLU A 114 -21.40 13.91 -10.98
C GLU A 114 -21.13 13.34 -12.39
N ALA A 115 -21.29 14.16 -13.44
CA ALA A 115 -21.05 13.71 -14.81
C ALA A 115 -19.54 13.54 -15.08
N ALA A 116 -18.69 14.40 -14.50
CA ALA A 116 -17.25 14.25 -14.57
C ALA A 116 -16.76 13.00 -13.81
N LEU A 117 -17.24 12.79 -12.59
CA LEU A 117 -16.95 11.61 -11.79
C LEU A 117 -17.38 10.34 -12.52
N LYS A 118 -18.58 10.32 -13.10
CA LYS A 118 -19.06 9.16 -13.87
C LYS A 118 -18.14 8.86 -15.05
N ARG A 119 -17.74 9.87 -15.83
CA ARG A 119 -16.80 9.67 -16.95
C ARG A 119 -15.46 9.12 -16.47
N TRP A 120 -14.95 9.62 -15.35
CA TRP A 120 -13.70 9.12 -14.78
C TRP A 120 -13.81 7.67 -14.32
N LEU A 121 -14.88 7.31 -13.60
CA LEU A 121 -15.11 5.93 -13.16
C LEU A 121 -15.32 4.98 -14.35
N ASP A 122 -16.05 5.41 -15.37
CA ASP A 122 -16.24 4.63 -16.60
C ASP A 122 -14.89 4.38 -17.30
N ALA A 123 -13.97 5.37 -17.33
CA ALA A 123 -12.67 5.23 -17.97
C ALA A 123 -11.66 4.42 -17.14
N PHE A 124 -11.53 4.68 -15.85
CA PHE A 124 -10.44 4.14 -15.01
C PHE A 124 -10.86 2.96 -14.12
N VAL A 125 -12.15 2.68 -13.96
CA VAL A 125 -12.64 1.64 -13.04
C VAL A 125 -13.54 0.63 -13.76
N TYR A 126 -14.65 1.06 -14.33
CA TYR A 126 -15.65 0.15 -14.91
C TYR A 126 -15.33 -0.29 -16.34
N GLY A 127 -14.63 0.56 -17.10
CA GLY A 127 -14.27 0.30 -18.50
C GLY A 127 -12.94 -0.44 -18.68
N VAL A 128 -12.19 -0.67 -17.61
CA VAL A 128 -10.93 -1.42 -17.64
C VAL A 128 -11.15 -2.82 -17.07
N ALA A 129 -10.48 -3.81 -17.67
CA ALA A 129 -10.57 -5.20 -17.21
C ALA A 129 -9.68 -5.46 -15.99
N ASP A 130 -8.57 -4.74 -15.88
CA ASP A 130 -7.51 -4.96 -14.89
C ASP A 130 -6.62 -3.72 -14.74
N ARG A 131 -5.56 -3.85 -13.95
CA ARG A 131 -4.57 -2.79 -13.76
C ARG A 131 -3.87 -2.40 -15.04
N ALA A 132 -3.62 -3.31 -15.98
CA ALA A 132 -2.97 -2.97 -17.24
C ALA A 132 -3.83 -1.98 -18.05
N GLY A 133 -5.16 -2.14 -18.02
CA GLY A 133 -6.12 -1.16 -18.54
C GLY A 133 -6.00 0.20 -17.84
N TYR A 134 -5.97 0.22 -16.50
CA TYR A 134 -5.75 1.45 -15.73
C TYR A 134 -4.44 2.16 -16.14
N MET A 135 -3.33 1.42 -16.26
CA MET A 135 -2.03 1.97 -16.63
C MET A 135 -1.96 2.43 -18.09
N HIS A 136 -2.82 1.89 -18.96
CA HIS A 136 -2.99 2.38 -20.33
C HIS A 136 -3.63 3.76 -20.31
N GLU A 137 -4.76 3.92 -19.61
CA GLU A 137 -5.47 5.19 -19.45
C GLU A 137 -4.62 6.26 -18.75
N LEU A 138 -3.80 5.86 -17.77
CA LEU A 138 -2.86 6.79 -17.11
C LEU A 138 -1.84 7.40 -18.07
N GLY A 139 -1.52 6.69 -19.16
CA GLY A 139 -0.63 7.16 -20.21
C GLY A 139 0.86 7.06 -19.87
N PRO A 140 1.75 7.02 -20.88
CA PRO A 140 3.18 6.84 -20.68
C PRO A 140 3.87 8.07 -20.06
N GLU A 141 3.42 9.29 -20.37
CA GLU A 141 4.04 10.53 -19.89
C GLU A 141 3.92 10.67 -18.37
N ARG A 142 2.71 10.49 -17.83
CA ARG A 142 2.45 10.54 -16.39
C ARG A 142 3.23 9.44 -15.65
N ARG A 143 3.24 8.21 -16.19
CA ARG A 143 4.04 7.10 -15.65
C ARG A 143 5.54 7.42 -15.61
N GLN A 144 6.09 7.96 -16.70
CA GLN A 144 7.51 8.27 -16.77
C GLN A 144 7.90 9.37 -15.78
N ARG A 145 7.06 10.39 -15.62
CA ARG A 145 7.28 11.49 -14.67
C ARG A 145 7.30 11.00 -13.22
N LEU A 146 6.41 10.07 -12.87
CA LEU A 146 6.28 9.53 -11.52
C LEU A 146 7.29 8.42 -11.20
N ALA A 147 7.91 7.81 -12.21
CA ALA A 147 8.86 6.73 -12.00
C ALA A 147 10.02 7.15 -11.07
N ALA A 148 10.26 6.37 -10.03
CA ALA A 148 11.33 6.67 -9.07
C ALA A 148 12.71 6.51 -9.72
N LYS A 149 13.65 7.37 -9.32
CA LYS A 149 15.07 7.23 -9.65
C LYS A 149 15.77 6.44 -8.53
N PRO A 150 16.75 5.57 -8.86
CA PRO A 150 17.49 4.84 -7.84
C PRO A 150 18.15 5.79 -6.84
N GLN A 151 17.83 5.61 -5.56
CA GLN A 151 18.42 6.29 -4.41
C GLN A 151 18.59 5.25 -3.30
N ILE A 152 19.72 4.54 -3.33
CA ILE A 152 19.96 3.38 -2.48
C ILE A 152 20.60 3.84 -1.16
N SER A 153 19.97 3.51 -0.04
CA SER A 153 20.59 3.64 1.28
C SER A 153 21.51 2.44 1.53
N ALA A 154 22.73 2.70 2.04
CA ALA A 154 23.70 1.64 2.33
C ALA A 154 23.16 0.66 3.40
N GLY A 155 23.61 -0.59 3.34
CA GLY A 155 23.10 -1.69 4.18
C GLY A 155 23.63 -1.68 5.63
N VAL A 156 23.00 -2.52 6.46
CA VAL A 156 23.40 -2.81 7.84
C VAL A 156 24.12 -4.17 7.85
N ASN A 157 25.32 -4.25 8.44
CA ASN A 157 26.01 -5.51 8.63
C ASN A 157 25.49 -6.18 9.91
N TYR A 158 24.68 -7.24 9.77
CA TYR A 158 24.13 -7.96 10.92
C TYR A 158 25.10 -8.95 11.58
N GLY A 159 26.27 -9.19 10.97
CA GLY A 159 27.41 -9.80 11.65
C GLY A 159 27.24 -11.25 12.11
N PHE A 160 26.32 -11.99 11.49
CA PHE A 160 26.20 -13.46 11.60
C PHE A 160 26.42 -14.12 10.24
#